data_AF-A0A166YZ80-F1
#
_entry.id   AF-A0A166YZ80-F1
#
_cell.length_a   1.000
_cell.length_b   1.000
_cell.length_c   1.000
_cell.angle_alpha   90.00
_cell.angle_beta   90.00
_cell.angle_gamma   90.00
#
_symmetry.space_group_name_H-M   'P 1'
#
loop_
_entity.id
_entity.type
_entity.pdbx_description
1 polymer ?
#
loop_
_entity_poly.entity_id
_entity_poly.type
_entity_poly.pdbx_seq_one_letter_code
_entity_poly.pdbx_strand_id
1 'polypeptide(L)'
;MTNLQSDLTAEKAAEARQKVTLAPSRADYRERWYYKEASPFKRIAKLQFQRDGLLLPFGHPRLGFNKPNPTLFSGQKWPMSDQADPSDGWPISDIIASSFPASNDWYGKLYTYLHGLLYKFVQRIGTANLHVELFNVDANILPQYVQIGKYSRIEVSNICDAGYIGIRKTLSLFTPHLVAKKTNPYATIITLFLNAVKEQELTEGRKEMPNMECIFQYIPPTKFSRVPFEMDADFYRIHDAAYLMVDSEAKFRRYMSRLGFDKCSEDLGIIMKVKNTIVEEWPTRLKLRPGQRGAEDEFRNNLGSGFTSLERYVEWKIV
;
A
#
# COMPACT_ATOMS: atom_id res chain seq x y z
N MET A 1 -20.13 -8.83 17.50
CA MET A 1 -19.72 -7.83 18.51
C MET A 1 -18.57 -8.41 19.30
N THR A 2 -17.34 -8.00 19.00
CA THR A 2 -16.17 -8.35 19.81
C THR A 2 -16.29 -7.62 21.14
N ASN A 3 -16.32 -8.39 22.23
CA ASN A 3 -16.22 -7.87 23.59
C ASN A 3 -14.96 -6.99 23.65
N LEU A 4 -15.13 -5.67 23.72
CA LEU A 4 -14.02 -4.72 23.90
C LEU A 4 -13.46 -5.03 25.29
N GLN A 5 -12.38 -5.83 25.34
CA GLN A 5 -11.78 -6.27 26.59
C GLN A 5 -11.32 -5.04 27.37
N SER A 6 -11.95 -4.78 28.51
CA SER A 6 -11.63 -3.71 29.45
C SER A 6 -10.29 -3.89 30.18
N ASP A 7 -9.61 -5.02 29.99
CA ASP A 7 -8.56 -5.49 30.90
C ASP A 7 -7.14 -5.47 30.30
N LEU A 8 -6.98 -4.93 29.09
CA LEU A 8 -5.65 -4.78 28.49
C LEU A 8 -4.96 -3.54 29.07
N THR A 9 -3.98 -3.75 29.95
CA THR A 9 -3.16 -2.65 30.50
C THR A 9 -2.16 -2.13 29.47
N ALA A 10 -1.64 -0.92 29.68
CA ALA A 10 -0.62 -0.33 28.80
C ALA A 10 0.63 -1.21 28.68
N GLU A 11 1.06 -1.81 29.79
CA GLU A 11 2.25 -2.68 29.86
C GLU A 11 2.04 -3.95 29.04
N LYS A 12 0.89 -4.61 29.21
CA LYS A 12 0.54 -5.82 28.44
C LYS A 12 0.39 -5.53 26.95
N ALA A 13 -0.22 -4.40 26.61
CA ALA A 13 -0.34 -3.96 25.21
C ALA A 13 1.04 -3.69 24.58
N ALA A 14 1.92 -3.02 25.31
CA ALA A 14 3.28 -2.74 24.86
C ALA A 14 4.08 -4.04 24.68
N GLU A 15 4.01 -4.96 25.65
CA GLU A 15 4.67 -6.25 25.57
C GLU A 15 4.15 -7.08 24.37
N ALA A 16 2.83 -7.16 24.20
CA ALA A 16 2.21 -7.89 23.09
C ALA A 16 2.65 -7.35 21.73
N ARG A 17 2.75 -6.02 21.58
CA ARG A 17 3.23 -5.39 20.35
C ARG A 17 4.72 -5.63 20.14
N GLN A 18 5.56 -5.39 21.15
CA GLN A 18 7.02 -5.54 21.06
C GLN A 18 7.44 -6.99 20.82
N LYS A 19 6.67 -7.98 21.29
CA LYS A 19 6.86 -9.40 20.94
C LYS A 19 6.78 -9.66 19.43
N VAL A 20 6.10 -8.80 18.68
CA VAL A 20 6.02 -8.87 17.22
C VAL A 20 7.02 -7.89 16.59
N THR A 21 6.88 -6.59 16.88
CA THR A 21 7.65 -5.54 16.21
C THR A 21 9.14 -5.56 16.57
N LEU A 22 9.53 -6.06 17.74
CA LEU A 22 10.92 -6.10 18.21
C LEU A 22 11.41 -7.51 18.54
N ALA A 23 10.76 -8.56 18.03
CA ALA A 23 11.17 -9.95 18.23
C ALA A 23 12.66 -10.15 17.90
N PRO A 24 13.48 -10.75 18.79
CA PRO A 24 14.91 -10.96 18.53
C PRO A 24 15.17 -11.77 17.25
N SER A 25 14.33 -12.77 16.97
CA SER A 25 14.38 -13.59 15.74
C SER A 25 14.15 -12.80 14.44
N ARG A 26 13.69 -11.55 14.53
CA ARG A 26 13.38 -10.67 13.41
C ARG A 26 14.38 -9.51 13.28
N ALA A 27 15.47 -9.51 14.06
CA ALA A 27 16.45 -8.43 14.06
C ALA A 27 17.08 -8.18 12.68
N ASP A 28 17.57 -9.23 12.03
CA ASP A 28 18.17 -9.13 10.68
C ASP A 28 17.19 -8.56 9.65
N TYR A 29 15.94 -9.04 9.65
CA TYR A 29 14.89 -8.50 8.79
C TYR A 29 14.64 -6.99 9.03
N ARG A 30 14.57 -6.56 10.30
CA ARG A 30 14.40 -5.14 10.63
C ARG A 30 15.55 -4.28 10.15
N GLU A 31 16.78 -4.71 10.38
CA GLU A 31 17.97 -3.96 9.93
C GLU A 31 17.99 -3.82 8.40
N ARG A 32 17.57 -4.86 7.65
CA ARG A 32 17.42 -4.78 6.20
C ARG A 32 16.38 -3.76 5.76
N TRP A 33 15.24 -3.66 6.46
CA TRP A 33 14.24 -2.63 6.17
C TRP A 33 14.77 -1.23 6.47
N TYR A 34 15.41 -1.04 7.62
CA TYR A 34 16.04 0.23 7.95
C TYR A 34 17.10 0.63 6.95
N TYR A 35 17.91 -0.32 6.49
CA TYR A 35 18.97 -0.06 5.53
C TYR A 35 18.44 0.51 4.20
N LYS A 36 17.19 0.23 3.83
CA LYS A 36 16.51 0.77 2.64
C LYS A 36 15.97 2.19 2.81
N GLU A 37 15.81 2.68 4.04
CA GLU A 37 15.23 4.00 4.29
C GLU A 37 16.01 5.11 3.61
N ALA A 38 15.27 6.06 3.02
CA ALA A 38 15.83 7.19 2.31
C ALA A 38 16.69 8.13 3.18
N SER A 39 16.48 8.12 4.50
CA SER A 39 17.32 8.87 5.44
C SER A 39 17.48 8.16 6.79
N PRO A 40 18.57 8.41 7.53
CA PRO A 40 18.74 7.92 8.89
C PRO A 40 17.63 8.38 9.85
N PHE A 41 17.06 9.56 9.63
CA PHE A 41 16.00 10.11 10.49
C PHE A 41 14.70 9.32 10.37
N LYS A 42 14.36 8.82 9.17
CA LYS A 42 13.23 7.90 8.98
C LYS A 42 13.42 6.61 9.78
N ARG A 43 14.63 6.03 9.75
CA ARG A 43 14.97 4.81 10.53
C ARG A 43 14.69 5.01 12.02
N ILE A 44 15.16 6.13 12.56
CA ILE A 44 15.00 6.46 13.97
C ILE A 44 13.52 6.65 14.33
N ALA A 45 12.74 7.33 13.48
CA ALA A 45 11.30 7.50 13.68
C ALA A 45 10.54 6.16 13.67
N LYS A 46 10.82 5.29 12.68
CA LYS A 46 10.23 3.95 12.59
C LYS A 46 10.58 3.08 13.80
N LEU A 47 11.85 3.11 14.24
CA LEU A 47 12.28 2.39 15.44
C LEU A 47 11.53 2.84 16.69
N GLN A 48 11.35 4.16 16.86
CA GLN A 48 10.60 4.70 17.99
C GLN A 48 9.15 4.18 17.97
N PHE A 49 8.50 4.20 16.80
CA PHE A 49 7.15 3.68 16.65
C PHE A 49 7.04 2.18 16.90
N GLN A 50 7.99 1.38 16.44
CA GLN A 50 8.01 -0.05 16.76
C GLN A 50 8.11 -0.26 18.29
N ARG A 51 8.82 0.62 19.00
CA ARG A 51 9.02 0.59 20.47
C ARG A 51 7.84 1.06 21.30
N ASP A 52 7.09 2.07 20.88
CA ASP A 52 5.96 2.60 21.67
C ASP A 52 4.57 2.48 21.00
N GLY A 53 4.51 2.34 19.68
CA GLY A 53 3.28 2.24 18.91
C GLY A 53 2.58 3.58 18.68
N LEU A 54 3.27 4.70 18.92
CA LEU A 54 2.69 6.03 18.91
C LEU A 54 3.10 6.80 17.64
N LEU A 55 2.11 7.18 16.83
CA LEU A 55 2.33 8.12 15.71
C LEU A 55 2.33 9.55 16.25
N LEU A 56 3.50 10.03 16.64
CA LEU A 56 3.73 11.38 17.17
C LEU A 56 4.99 11.99 16.56
N PRO A 57 5.09 13.33 16.50
CA PRO A 57 6.37 13.98 16.26
C PRO A 57 7.46 13.44 17.21
N PHE A 58 8.68 13.29 16.71
CA PHE A 58 9.76 12.60 17.41
C PHE A 58 10.02 13.16 18.81
N GLY A 59 10.02 14.49 18.95
CA GLY A 59 10.25 15.18 20.24
C GLY A 59 9.03 15.34 21.15
N HIS A 60 7.84 14.89 20.74
CA HIS A 60 6.62 15.07 21.55
C HIS A 60 6.70 14.28 22.88
N PRO A 61 6.17 14.77 24.01
CA PRO A 61 6.13 13.96 25.22
C PRO A 61 5.25 12.71 25.04
N ARG A 62 5.73 11.55 25.50
CA ARG A 62 4.94 10.29 25.50
C ARG A 62 4.13 10.12 26.79
N LEU A 63 4.26 11.05 27.73
CA LEU A 63 3.52 11.05 28.99
C LEU A 63 2.02 11.18 28.70
N GLY A 64 1.20 10.35 29.35
CA GLY A 64 -0.26 10.35 29.18
C GLY A 64 -0.79 9.39 28.12
N PHE A 65 0.07 8.80 27.27
CA PHE A 65 -0.33 7.74 26.33
C PHE A 65 -0.30 6.36 27.01
N ASN A 66 -1.13 6.17 28.03
CA ASN A 66 -1.18 4.96 28.87
C ASN A 66 -2.50 4.17 28.74
N LYS A 67 -3.30 4.44 27.70
CA LYS A 67 -4.52 3.70 27.42
C LYS A 67 -4.39 3.06 26.03
N PRO A 68 -4.30 1.72 25.94
CA PRO A 68 -4.22 1.07 24.64
C PRO A 68 -5.54 1.25 23.88
N ASN A 69 -5.45 1.34 22.55
CA ASN A 69 -6.64 1.33 21.70
C ASN A 69 -7.10 -0.13 21.51
N PRO A 70 -8.22 -0.56 22.10
CA PRO A 70 -8.67 -1.95 22.03
C PRO A 70 -9.02 -2.39 20.60
N THR A 71 -9.29 -1.46 19.66
CA THR A 71 -9.59 -1.81 18.26
C THR A 71 -8.36 -2.29 17.48
N LEU A 72 -7.16 -2.07 18.00
CA LEU A 72 -5.91 -2.52 17.37
C LEU A 72 -5.48 -3.92 17.81
N PHE A 73 -6.19 -4.53 18.77
CA PHE A 73 -5.83 -5.83 19.33
C PHE A 73 -6.91 -6.88 19.02
N SER A 74 -6.45 -8.11 18.74
CA SER A 74 -7.33 -9.28 18.68
C SER A 74 -7.21 -10.03 20.00
N GLY A 75 -8.13 -9.73 20.91
CA GLY A 75 -7.97 -10.07 22.34
C GLY A 75 -6.76 -9.33 22.91
N GLN A 76 -5.78 -10.07 23.44
CA GLN A 76 -4.52 -9.50 23.96
C GLN A 76 -3.35 -9.62 22.96
N LYS A 77 -3.64 -9.96 21.69
CA LYS A 77 -2.62 -10.18 20.66
C LYS A 77 -2.53 -8.98 19.71
N TRP A 78 -1.30 -8.64 19.32
CA TRP A 78 -1.05 -7.71 18.23
C TRP A 78 -1.23 -8.43 16.88
N PRO A 79 -2.21 -8.03 16.05
CA PRO A 79 -2.55 -8.77 14.84
C PRO A 79 -1.74 -8.30 13.60
N MET A 80 -1.05 -7.16 13.68
CA MET A 80 -0.33 -6.58 12.55
C MET A 80 1.08 -7.17 12.40
N SER A 81 1.61 -7.10 11.17
CA SER A 81 2.99 -7.49 10.84
C SER A 81 4.01 -6.66 11.61
N ASP A 82 5.20 -7.22 11.78
CA ASP A 82 6.38 -6.54 12.32
C ASP A 82 6.94 -5.43 11.41
N GLN A 83 6.53 -5.43 10.14
CA GLN A 83 6.85 -4.38 9.16
C GLN A 83 5.83 -3.24 9.11
N ALA A 84 4.66 -3.39 9.74
CA ALA A 84 3.55 -2.47 9.54
C ALA A 84 3.94 -1.04 9.95
N ASP A 85 3.80 -0.10 9.01
CA ASP A 85 4.12 1.30 9.21
C ASP A 85 2.91 2.20 8.88
N PRO A 86 2.60 3.21 9.71
CA PRO A 86 1.48 4.10 9.46
C PRO A 86 1.63 4.93 8.18
N SER A 87 2.84 5.07 7.62
CA SER A 87 3.07 5.77 6.36
C SER A 87 2.69 4.97 5.12
N ASP A 88 2.58 3.65 5.21
CA ASP A 88 2.34 2.77 4.04
C ASP A 88 0.94 2.96 3.42
N GLY A 89 0.02 3.59 4.15
CA GLY A 89 -1.33 3.89 3.67
C GLY A 89 -1.46 5.20 2.89
N TRP A 90 -0.37 5.96 2.68
CA TRP A 90 -0.45 7.35 2.22
C TRP A 90 0.59 7.67 1.12
N PRO A 91 0.27 8.59 0.19
CA PRO A 91 1.24 9.04 -0.79
C PRO A 91 2.47 9.67 -0.12
N ILE A 92 3.65 9.12 -0.42
CA ILE A 92 4.93 9.58 0.16
C ILE A 92 5.19 11.05 -0.17
N SER A 93 4.81 11.49 -1.36
CA SER A 93 4.92 12.88 -1.81
C SER A 93 4.20 13.85 -0.87
N ASP A 94 3.01 13.47 -0.41
CA ASP A 94 2.16 14.33 0.42
C ASP A 94 2.72 14.43 1.85
N ILE A 95 3.30 13.34 2.36
CA ILE A 95 4.03 13.35 3.63
C ILE A 95 5.28 14.24 3.50
N ILE A 96 6.07 14.10 2.44
CA ILE A 96 7.29 14.89 2.24
C ILE A 96 6.98 16.39 2.14
N ALA A 97 5.93 16.74 1.39
CA ALA A 97 5.47 18.10 1.15
C ALA A 97 4.83 18.74 2.40
N SER A 98 4.41 17.93 3.37
CA SER A 98 3.83 18.45 4.61
C SER A 98 4.87 19.23 5.42
N SER A 99 4.49 20.44 5.82
CA SER A 99 5.33 21.32 6.63
C SER A 99 5.35 20.86 8.09
N PHE A 100 6.53 20.80 8.68
CA PHE A 100 6.72 20.58 10.10
C PHE A 100 8.00 21.30 10.58
N PRO A 101 8.04 21.90 11.78
CA PRO A 101 9.21 22.67 12.23
C PRO A 101 10.53 21.89 12.19
N ALA A 102 10.49 20.60 12.55
CA ALA A 102 11.60 19.69 12.35
C ALA A 102 11.50 19.04 10.97
N SER A 103 12.17 19.59 9.95
CA SER A 103 12.05 19.16 8.56
C SER A 103 12.42 17.69 8.30
N ASN A 104 13.24 17.10 9.17
CA ASN A 104 13.67 15.71 9.13
C ASN A 104 12.80 14.77 9.99
N ASP A 105 11.81 15.30 10.72
CA ASP A 105 10.89 14.50 11.53
C ASP A 105 9.82 13.88 10.64
N TRP A 106 10.09 12.66 10.17
CA TRP A 106 9.20 11.91 9.28
C TRP A 106 7.80 11.73 9.88
N TYR A 107 7.71 11.44 11.17
CA TYR A 107 6.43 11.20 11.84
C TYR A 107 5.75 12.49 12.28
N GLY A 108 6.50 13.57 12.51
CA GLY A 108 5.94 14.92 12.65
C GLY A 108 5.26 15.39 11.36
N LYS A 109 5.90 15.14 10.21
CA LYS A 109 5.30 15.39 8.89
C LYS A 109 4.05 14.54 8.64
N LEU A 110 4.14 13.23 8.88
CA LEU A 110 2.99 12.33 8.74
C LEU A 110 1.85 12.73 9.68
N TYR A 111 2.14 13.02 10.94
CA TYR A 111 1.15 13.50 11.90
C TYR A 111 0.44 14.76 11.40
N THR A 112 1.19 15.75 10.90
CA THR A 112 0.62 17.01 10.39
C THR A 112 -0.24 16.78 9.15
N TYR A 113 0.24 15.94 8.23
CA TYR A 113 -0.52 15.53 7.04
C TYR A 113 -1.86 14.90 7.43
N LEU A 114 -1.83 13.88 8.29
CA LEU A 114 -3.03 13.15 8.71
C LEU A 114 -3.96 14.01 9.54
N HIS A 115 -3.44 14.84 10.44
CA HIS A 115 -4.27 15.75 11.21
C HIS A 115 -5.04 16.71 10.29
N GLY A 116 -4.37 17.30 9.29
CA GLY A 116 -5.01 18.15 8.30
C GLY A 116 -6.05 17.41 7.45
N LEU A 117 -5.74 16.19 7.02
CA LEU A 117 -6.64 15.35 6.23
C LEU A 117 -7.89 14.93 7.02
N LEU A 118 -7.68 14.39 8.23
CA LEU A 118 -8.76 13.94 9.11
C LEU A 118 -9.63 15.09 9.59
N TYR A 119 -9.05 16.26 9.87
CA TYR A 119 -9.82 17.45 10.21
C TYR A 119 -10.78 17.85 9.07
N LYS A 120 -10.27 17.93 7.83
CA LYS A 120 -11.11 18.21 6.64
C LYS A 120 -12.19 17.14 6.44
N PHE A 121 -11.84 15.87 6.68
CA PHE A 121 -12.79 14.77 6.61
C PHE A 121 -13.91 14.93 7.65
N VAL A 122 -13.58 15.20 8.91
CA VAL A 122 -14.54 15.43 10.00
C VAL A 122 -15.45 16.62 9.71
N GLN A 123 -14.91 17.73 9.20
CA GLN A 123 -15.72 18.88 8.79
C GLN A 123 -16.71 18.52 7.68
N ARG A 124 -16.26 17.74 6.68
CA ARG A 124 -17.11 17.31 5.57
C ARG A 124 -18.23 16.39 6.03
N ILE A 125 -17.93 15.37 6.84
CA ILE A 125 -18.96 14.45 7.34
C ILE A 125 -19.96 15.14 8.27
N GLY A 126 -19.54 16.18 9.00
CA GLY A 126 -20.44 16.96 9.87
C GLY A 126 -21.51 17.75 9.12
N THR A 127 -21.34 17.95 7.80
CA THR A 127 -22.30 18.66 6.94
C THR A 127 -22.96 17.76 5.89
N ALA A 128 -22.42 16.55 5.69
CA ALA A 128 -22.95 15.61 4.73
C ALA A 128 -24.08 14.76 5.33
N ASN A 129 -25.12 14.48 4.54
CA ASN A 129 -26.05 13.42 4.88
C ASN A 129 -25.38 12.06 4.61
N LEU A 130 -24.78 11.48 5.65
CA LEU A 130 -23.97 10.27 5.56
C LEU A 130 -24.71 9.06 6.15
N HIS A 131 -24.86 8.02 5.34
CA HIS A 131 -25.31 6.70 5.77
C HIS A 131 -24.15 5.71 5.59
N VAL A 132 -23.76 5.00 6.65
CA VAL A 132 -22.67 4.03 6.63
C VAL A 132 -23.20 2.66 6.98
N GLU A 133 -22.98 1.70 6.10
CA GLU A 133 -23.32 0.29 6.29
C GLU A 133 -22.03 -0.53 6.29
N LEU A 134 -21.86 -1.36 7.32
CA LEU A 134 -20.69 -2.23 7.46
C LEU A 134 -21.13 -3.69 7.39
N PHE A 135 -20.56 -4.43 6.45
CA PHE A 135 -20.81 -5.86 6.26
C PHE A 135 -19.55 -6.64 6.66
N ASN A 136 -19.74 -7.70 7.46
CA ASN A 136 -18.69 -8.66 7.78
C ASN A 136 -19.01 -10.00 7.11
N VAL A 137 -18.81 -10.05 5.80
CA VAL A 137 -19.11 -11.20 4.95
C VAL A 137 -18.02 -11.38 3.90
N ASP A 138 -17.91 -12.59 3.35
CA ASP A 138 -17.03 -12.86 2.22
C ASP A 138 -17.45 -12.03 0.99
N ALA A 139 -16.48 -11.47 0.27
CA ALA A 139 -16.74 -10.62 -0.90
C ALA A 139 -17.46 -11.37 -2.04
N ASN A 140 -17.38 -12.71 -2.09
CA ASN A 140 -18.14 -13.53 -3.03
C ASN A 140 -19.65 -13.54 -2.75
N ILE A 141 -20.07 -13.30 -1.51
CA ILE A 141 -21.49 -13.28 -1.11
C ILE A 141 -22.00 -11.87 -0.81
N LEU A 142 -21.11 -10.90 -0.61
CA LEU A 142 -21.46 -9.49 -0.40
C LEU A 142 -22.52 -8.96 -1.40
N PRO A 143 -22.42 -9.24 -2.72
CA PRO A 143 -23.44 -8.87 -3.71
C PRO A 143 -24.89 -9.24 -3.34
N GLN A 144 -25.10 -10.31 -2.56
CA GLN A 144 -26.43 -10.76 -2.15
C GLN A 144 -27.07 -9.85 -1.09
N TYR A 145 -26.27 -9.04 -0.40
CA TYR A 145 -26.69 -8.15 0.69
C TYR A 145 -26.77 -6.68 0.28
N VAL A 146 -26.36 -6.35 -0.95
CA VAL A 146 -26.31 -4.97 -1.45
C VAL A 146 -27.20 -4.79 -2.67
N GLN A 147 -27.71 -3.57 -2.86
CA GLN A 147 -28.70 -3.30 -3.90
C GLN A 147 -28.10 -3.33 -5.31
N ILE A 148 -28.82 -3.92 -6.27
CA ILE A 148 -28.49 -3.91 -7.70
C ILE A 148 -28.71 -2.48 -8.26
N GLY A 149 -27.82 -2.04 -9.17
CA GLY A 149 -27.96 -0.76 -9.87
C GLY A 149 -27.88 0.51 -9.01
N LYS A 150 -27.39 0.44 -7.77
CA LYS A 150 -27.38 1.56 -6.81
C LYS A 150 -26.09 2.38 -6.86
N TYR A 151 -24.94 1.74 -7.07
CA TYR A 151 -23.66 2.34 -6.73
C TYR A 151 -23.05 3.10 -7.92
N SER A 152 -22.70 4.36 -7.71
CA SER A 152 -21.94 5.16 -8.71
C SER A 152 -20.44 4.83 -8.72
N ARG A 153 -19.94 4.26 -7.63
CA ARG A 153 -18.54 3.89 -7.47
C ARG A 153 -18.44 2.63 -6.64
N ILE A 154 -17.70 1.65 -7.14
CA ILE A 154 -17.37 0.43 -6.43
C ILE A 154 -15.85 0.31 -6.47
N GLU A 155 -15.20 0.30 -5.31
CA GLU A 155 -13.78 0.01 -5.17
C GLU A 155 -13.69 -1.38 -4.52
N VAL A 156 -12.92 -2.27 -5.13
CA VAL A 156 -12.86 -3.69 -4.73
C VAL A 156 -11.47 -4.10 -4.23
N SER A 157 -10.59 -3.12 -3.98
CA SER A 157 -9.19 -3.33 -3.63
C SER A 157 -8.53 -4.38 -4.54
N ASN A 158 -7.72 -5.28 -3.97
CA ASN A 158 -6.94 -6.27 -4.67
C ASN A 158 -7.57 -7.65 -4.82
N ILE A 159 -8.88 -7.78 -4.57
CA ILE A 159 -9.56 -9.08 -4.72
C ILE A 159 -9.57 -9.57 -6.17
N CYS A 160 -9.31 -8.69 -7.14
CA CYS A 160 -9.26 -9.02 -8.57
C CYS A 160 -7.95 -9.69 -9.03
N ASP A 161 -6.88 -9.67 -8.22
CA ASP A 161 -5.66 -10.45 -8.48
C ASP A 161 -6.02 -11.95 -8.58
N ALA A 162 -5.28 -12.72 -9.38
CA ALA A 162 -5.62 -14.12 -9.66
C ALA A 162 -5.45 -15.02 -8.42
N GLY A 163 -4.55 -14.66 -7.51
CA GLY A 163 -4.41 -15.33 -6.20
C GLY A 163 -5.59 -15.13 -5.24
N TYR A 164 -6.57 -14.29 -5.57
CA TYR A 164 -7.77 -14.03 -4.76
C TYR A 164 -9.05 -14.48 -5.49
N ILE A 165 -9.98 -13.57 -5.79
CA ILE A 165 -11.24 -13.87 -6.49
C ILE A 165 -11.00 -13.92 -8.01
N GLY A 166 -10.03 -13.15 -8.50
CA GLY A 166 -9.73 -13.01 -9.92
C GLY A 166 -10.67 -12.04 -10.63
N ILE A 167 -10.18 -11.42 -11.71
CA ILE A 167 -10.85 -10.31 -12.39
C ILE A 167 -12.22 -10.68 -12.94
N ARG A 168 -12.37 -11.83 -13.62
CA ARG A 168 -13.63 -12.22 -14.26
C ARG A 168 -14.76 -12.36 -13.25
N LYS A 169 -14.49 -13.07 -12.15
CA LYS A 169 -15.48 -13.30 -11.09
C LYS A 169 -15.79 -11.99 -10.36
N THR A 170 -14.77 -11.19 -10.06
CA THR A 170 -14.95 -9.85 -9.46
C THR A 170 -15.88 -8.98 -10.31
N LEU A 171 -15.62 -8.84 -11.61
CA LEU A 171 -16.48 -8.07 -12.50
C LEU A 171 -17.89 -8.66 -12.59
N SER A 172 -18.04 -9.98 -12.68
CA SER A 172 -19.38 -10.60 -12.73
C SER A 172 -20.21 -10.35 -11.47
N LEU A 173 -19.56 -10.28 -10.32
CA LEU A 173 -20.20 -10.07 -9.02
C LEU A 173 -20.63 -8.61 -8.84
N PHE A 174 -19.80 -7.65 -9.25
CA PHE A 174 -20.03 -6.24 -8.91
C PHE A 174 -20.60 -5.38 -10.05
N THR A 175 -20.48 -5.79 -11.32
CA THR A 175 -21.08 -5.06 -12.45
C THR A 175 -22.58 -4.84 -12.30
N PRO A 176 -23.41 -5.82 -11.88
CA PRO A 176 -24.85 -5.61 -11.69
C PRO A 176 -25.20 -4.53 -10.66
N HIS A 177 -24.31 -4.27 -9.70
CA HIS A 177 -24.53 -3.29 -8.62
C HIS A 177 -24.20 -1.87 -9.04
N LEU A 178 -23.47 -1.71 -10.14
CA LEU A 178 -23.14 -0.42 -10.67
C LEU A 178 -24.38 0.21 -11.32
N VAL A 179 -24.61 1.49 -11.04
CA VAL A 179 -25.73 2.22 -11.65
C VAL A 179 -25.60 2.25 -13.17
N ALA A 180 -26.74 2.14 -13.87
CA ALA A 180 -26.78 2.12 -15.32
C ALA A 180 -26.18 3.40 -15.94
N LYS A 181 -25.49 3.24 -17.07
CA LYS A 181 -24.87 4.33 -17.83
C LYS A 181 -25.83 5.47 -18.18
N LYS A 182 -27.09 5.15 -18.48
CA LYS A 182 -28.15 6.14 -18.78
C LYS A 182 -28.41 7.09 -17.60
N THR A 183 -28.27 6.59 -16.37
CA THR A 183 -28.50 7.36 -15.15
C THR A 183 -27.24 8.10 -14.70
N ASN A 184 -26.07 7.45 -14.79
CA ASN A 184 -24.79 8.08 -14.49
C ASN A 184 -23.69 7.55 -15.44
N PRO A 185 -23.23 8.36 -16.42
CA PRO A 185 -22.18 7.94 -17.36
C PRO A 185 -20.79 7.84 -16.72
N TYR A 186 -20.62 8.33 -15.49
CA TYR A 186 -19.38 8.29 -14.73
C TYR A 186 -19.31 7.11 -13.74
N ALA A 187 -20.33 6.26 -13.73
CA ALA A 187 -20.36 5.09 -12.88
C ALA A 187 -19.16 4.18 -13.19
N THR A 188 -18.43 3.76 -12.16
CA THR A 188 -17.21 2.98 -12.37
C THR A 188 -16.93 1.95 -11.28
N ILE A 189 -16.31 0.84 -11.68
CA ILE A 189 -15.63 -0.09 -10.77
C ILE A 189 -14.13 0.21 -10.82
N ILE A 190 -13.48 0.26 -9.66
CA ILE A 190 -12.04 0.49 -9.51
C ILE A 190 -11.45 -0.80 -8.92
N THR A 191 -10.53 -1.40 -9.67
CA THR A 191 -9.79 -2.60 -9.26
C THR A 191 -8.32 -2.27 -9.06
N LEU A 192 -7.68 -2.81 -8.04
CA LEU A 192 -6.25 -2.69 -7.78
C LEU A 192 -5.56 -4.03 -8.00
N PHE A 193 -4.50 -4.10 -8.80
CA PHE A 193 -3.66 -5.29 -8.90
C PHE A 193 -2.35 -5.03 -8.14
N LEU A 194 -2.11 -5.81 -7.09
CA LEU A 194 -0.85 -5.78 -6.33
C LEU A 194 0.10 -6.88 -6.80
N ASN A 195 -0.46 -7.96 -7.35
CA ASN A 195 0.29 -9.19 -7.63
C ASN A 195 0.41 -9.51 -9.12
N ALA A 196 -0.39 -8.88 -9.99
CA ALA A 196 -0.42 -9.19 -11.42
C ALA A 196 0.97 -9.29 -12.10
N VAL A 197 1.88 -8.35 -11.81
CA VAL A 197 3.23 -8.36 -12.39
C VAL A 197 4.06 -9.56 -11.89
N LYS A 198 3.98 -9.87 -10.59
CA LYS A 198 4.70 -11.00 -9.97
C LYS A 198 4.11 -12.34 -10.41
N GLU A 199 2.79 -12.45 -10.49
CA GLU A 199 2.07 -13.62 -11.00
C GLU A 199 2.44 -13.91 -12.46
N GLN A 200 2.56 -12.86 -13.28
CA GLN A 200 2.97 -13.01 -14.67
C GLN A 200 4.40 -13.52 -14.79
N GLU A 201 5.32 -12.98 -13.99
CA GLU A 201 6.72 -13.41 -13.96
C GLU A 201 6.88 -14.88 -13.54
N LEU A 202 6.16 -15.30 -12.49
CA LEU A 202 6.11 -16.69 -12.05
C LEU A 202 5.62 -17.62 -13.16
N THR A 203 4.60 -17.21 -13.91
CA THR A 203 4.02 -18.00 -15.01
C THR A 203 4.98 -18.15 -16.19
N GLU A 204 5.77 -17.12 -16.48
CA GLU A 204 6.75 -17.14 -17.58
C GLU A 204 7.98 -17.99 -17.27
N GLY A 205 8.14 -18.45 -16.02
CA GLY A 205 9.29 -19.25 -15.57
C GLY A 205 10.63 -18.51 -15.68
N ARG A 206 10.59 -17.19 -15.93
CA ARG A 206 11.74 -16.32 -16.10
C ARG A 206 11.62 -15.19 -15.10
N LYS A 207 12.47 -15.20 -14.07
CA LYS A 207 12.71 -13.96 -13.32
C LYS A 207 13.50 -13.05 -14.25
N GLU A 208 12.84 -12.01 -14.76
CA GLU A 208 13.51 -11.07 -15.63
C GLU A 208 14.58 -10.40 -14.78
N MET A 209 15.85 -10.53 -15.17
CA MET A 209 16.92 -9.89 -14.42
C MET A 209 16.64 -8.39 -14.44
N PRO A 210 16.59 -7.74 -13.27
CA PRO A 210 16.40 -6.30 -13.24
C PRO A 210 17.50 -5.63 -14.05
N ASN A 211 17.20 -4.48 -14.63
CA ASN A 211 18.20 -3.69 -15.32
C ASN A 211 19.24 -3.18 -14.30
N MET A 212 20.28 -3.98 -14.08
CA MET A 212 21.33 -3.73 -13.09
C MET A 212 22.07 -2.43 -13.40
N GLU A 213 22.26 -2.11 -14.68
CA GLU A 213 22.88 -0.86 -15.12
C GLU A 213 22.03 0.36 -14.69
N CYS A 214 20.70 0.26 -14.78
CA CYS A 214 19.81 1.30 -14.27
C CYS A 214 19.84 1.39 -12.73
N ILE A 215 19.82 0.25 -12.03
CA ILE A 215 19.87 0.24 -10.56
C ILE A 215 21.20 0.84 -10.05
N PHE A 216 22.32 0.52 -10.69
CA PHE A 216 23.63 1.03 -10.31
C PHE A 216 23.80 2.54 -10.52
N GLN A 217 22.93 3.19 -11.30
CA GLN A 217 22.86 4.65 -11.36
C GLN A 217 22.30 5.27 -10.08
N TYR A 218 21.49 4.52 -9.30
CA TYR A 218 20.91 4.98 -8.04
C TYR A 218 21.59 4.39 -6.79
N ILE A 219 22.05 3.14 -6.88
CA ILE A 219 22.75 2.40 -5.83
C ILE A 219 24.09 1.95 -6.40
N PRO A 220 25.13 2.79 -6.36
CA PRO A 220 26.45 2.40 -6.84
C PRO A 220 26.94 1.18 -6.05
N PRO A 221 27.52 0.16 -6.71
CA PRO A 221 28.03 -1.00 -6.01
C PRO A 221 29.16 -0.58 -5.05
N THR A 222 29.17 -1.20 -3.88
CA THR A 222 30.20 -1.01 -2.87
C THR A 222 31.54 -1.45 -3.45
N LYS A 223 32.45 -0.49 -3.66
CA LYS A 223 33.73 -0.71 -4.39
C LYS A 223 34.70 -1.66 -3.68
N PHE A 224 34.45 -2.01 -2.42
CA PHE A 224 35.35 -2.79 -1.57
C PHE A 224 34.56 -3.63 -0.55
N SER A 225 34.04 -4.79 -0.96
CA SER A 225 33.56 -5.78 0.00
C SER A 225 34.49 -6.99 -0.02
N ARG A 226 35.02 -7.38 1.15
CA ARG A 226 35.75 -8.65 1.34
C ARG A 226 34.79 -9.85 1.46
N VAL A 227 33.50 -9.57 1.41
CA VAL A 227 32.41 -10.52 1.60
C VAL A 227 31.83 -10.85 0.22
N PRO A 228 31.44 -12.10 -0.07
CA PRO A 228 30.70 -12.44 -1.29
C PRO A 228 29.50 -11.52 -1.47
N PHE A 229 29.23 -11.09 -2.71
CA PHE A 229 28.18 -10.11 -3.00
C PHE A 229 26.81 -10.55 -2.47
N GLU A 230 26.49 -11.85 -2.53
CA GLU A 230 25.23 -12.41 -2.04
C GLU A 230 25.03 -12.28 -0.52
N MET A 231 26.12 -12.03 0.22
CA MET A 231 26.11 -11.82 1.67
C MET A 231 26.24 -10.34 2.05
N ASP A 232 26.33 -9.44 1.06
CA ASP A 232 26.39 -7.99 1.28
C ASP A 232 24.98 -7.42 1.53
N ALA A 233 24.84 -6.44 2.42
CA ALA A 233 23.57 -5.77 2.66
C ALA A 233 23.06 -5.02 1.42
N ASP A 234 23.97 -4.57 0.54
CA ASP A 234 23.62 -3.91 -0.72
C ASP A 234 22.95 -4.88 -1.71
N PHE A 235 23.23 -6.19 -1.64
CA PHE A 235 22.54 -7.19 -2.46
C PHE A 235 21.03 -7.17 -2.22
N TYR A 236 20.60 -7.10 -0.96
CA TYR A 236 19.18 -7.04 -0.62
C TYR A 236 18.53 -5.74 -1.08
N ARG A 237 19.23 -4.61 -0.98
CA ARG A 237 18.72 -3.32 -1.49
C ARG A 237 18.55 -3.34 -3.00
N ILE A 238 19.51 -3.91 -3.72
CA ILE A 238 19.47 -4.05 -5.18
C ILE A 238 18.35 -5.02 -5.59
N HIS A 239 18.20 -6.14 -4.86
CA HIS A 239 17.14 -7.12 -5.12
C HIS A 239 15.75 -6.51 -4.91
N ASP A 240 15.54 -5.76 -3.83
CA ASP A 240 14.27 -5.07 -3.58
C ASP A 240 14.02 -3.94 -4.58
N ALA A 241 15.08 -3.27 -5.05
CA ALA A 241 14.98 -2.25 -6.11
C ALA A 241 14.63 -2.82 -7.49
N ALA A 242 14.72 -4.14 -7.69
CA ALA A 242 14.45 -4.79 -8.97
C ALA A 242 13.09 -4.42 -9.55
N TYR A 243 12.05 -4.42 -8.70
CA TYR A 243 10.69 -4.12 -9.13
C TYR A 243 10.43 -2.64 -9.39
N LEU A 244 11.30 -1.73 -8.91
CA LEU A 244 11.23 -0.31 -9.27
C LEU A 244 11.58 -0.07 -10.74
N MET A 245 12.34 -0.99 -11.35
CA MET A 245 12.89 -0.86 -12.70
C MET A 245 12.28 -1.84 -13.72
N VAL A 246 11.29 -2.63 -13.30
CA VAL A 246 10.64 -3.59 -14.19
C VAL A 246 9.72 -2.86 -15.17
N ASP A 247 9.63 -3.37 -16.41
CA ASP A 247 8.59 -2.93 -17.35
C ASP A 247 7.23 -3.50 -16.93
N SER A 248 6.65 -2.87 -15.89
CA SER A 248 5.39 -3.28 -15.29
C SER A 248 4.23 -3.19 -16.28
N GLU A 249 4.29 -2.27 -17.24
CA GLU A 249 3.26 -2.10 -18.27
C GLU A 249 3.28 -3.25 -19.27
N ALA A 250 4.46 -3.65 -19.77
CA ALA A 250 4.56 -4.82 -20.64
C ALA A 250 4.12 -6.10 -19.94
N LYS A 251 4.54 -6.30 -18.67
CA LYS A 251 4.11 -7.46 -17.87
C LYS A 251 2.60 -7.45 -17.62
N PHE A 252 2.02 -6.31 -17.29
CA PHE A 252 0.58 -6.18 -17.07
C PHE A 252 -0.23 -6.42 -18.36
N ARG A 253 0.24 -5.96 -19.53
CA ARG A 253 -0.41 -6.28 -20.82
C ARG A 253 -0.44 -7.78 -21.11
N ARG A 254 0.65 -8.50 -20.82
CA ARG A 254 0.69 -9.97 -20.96
C ARG A 254 -0.24 -10.65 -19.95
N TYR A 255 -0.32 -10.12 -18.73
CA TYR A 255 -1.27 -10.56 -17.71
C TYR A 255 -2.73 -10.42 -18.16
N MET A 256 -3.09 -9.26 -18.73
CA MET A 256 -4.43 -9.00 -19.26
C MET A 256 -4.80 -9.98 -20.39
N SER A 257 -3.85 -10.23 -21.29
CA SER A 257 -4.04 -11.19 -22.38
C SER A 257 -4.25 -12.61 -21.84
N ARG A 258 -3.42 -13.04 -20.89
CA ARG A 258 -3.50 -14.36 -20.26
C ARG A 258 -4.82 -14.59 -19.52
N LEU A 259 -5.31 -13.59 -18.80
CA LEU A 259 -6.58 -13.67 -18.07
C LEU A 259 -7.81 -13.32 -18.91
N GLY A 260 -7.63 -12.97 -20.18
CA GLY A 260 -8.73 -12.73 -21.12
C GLY A 260 -9.60 -11.53 -20.74
N PHE A 261 -8.99 -10.37 -20.46
CA PHE A 261 -9.72 -9.15 -20.10
C PHE A 261 -10.74 -8.73 -21.17
N ASP A 262 -10.39 -8.87 -22.45
CA ASP A 262 -11.29 -8.55 -23.56
C ASP A 262 -12.53 -9.45 -23.57
N LYS A 263 -12.33 -10.76 -23.33
CA LYS A 263 -13.44 -11.71 -23.21
C LYS A 263 -14.30 -11.43 -21.98
N CYS A 264 -13.69 -11.07 -20.85
CA CYS A 264 -14.44 -10.63 -19.68
C CYS A 264 -15.29 -9.39 -19.98
N SER A 265 -14.76 -8.48 -20.80
CA SER A 265 -15.45 -7.26 -21.18
C SER A 265 -16.66 -7.53 -22.07
N GLU A 266 -16.49 -8.40 -23.06
CA GLU A 266 -17.55 -8.87 -23.96
C GLU A 266 -18.65 -9.61 -23.20
N ASP A 267 -18.29 -10.62 -22.41
CA ASP A 267 -19.22 -11.48 -21.68
C ASP A 267 -20.09 -10.68 -20.67
N LEU A 268 -19.53 -9.63 -20.07
CA LEU A 268 -20.15 -8.91 -18.95
C LEU A 268 -20.71 -7.53 -19.32
N GLY A 269 -20.56 -7.08 -20.58
CA GLY A 269 -21.02 -5.77 -21.01
C GLY A 269 -20.35 -4.60 -20.27
N ILE A 270 -19.10 -4.78 -19.86
CA ILE A 270 -18.30 -3.78 -19.15
C ILE A 270 -16.95 -3.62 -19.85
N ILE A 271 -16.43 -2.41 -19.96
CA ILE A 271 -15.15 -2.16 -20.62
C ILE A 271 -14.15 -1.49 -19.68
N MET A 272 -12.89 -1.90 -19.81
CA MET A 272 -11.77 -1.19 -19.22
C MET A 272 -11.68 0.21 -19.83
N LYS A 273 -11.52 1.25 -18.99
CA LYS A 273 -11.25 2.60 -19.47
C LYS A 273 -9.84 2.66 -20.05
N VAL A 274 -9.71 3.33 -21.19
CA VAL A 274 -8.41 3.61 -21.82
C VAL A 274 -7.51 4.46 -20.92
N LYS A 275 -8.11 5.36 -20.14
CA LYS A 275 -7.42 6.20 -19.16
C LYS A 275 -8.26 6.27 -17.89
N ASN A 276 -7.62 6.08 -16.75
CA ASN A 276 -8.27 6.28 -15.47
C ASN A 276 -8.64 7.76 -15.24
N THR A 277 -9.71 7.99 -14.48
CA THR A 277 -10.29 9.32 -14.23
C THR A 277 -10.32 9.71 -12.76
N ILE A 278 -10.07 8.76 -11.86
CA ILE A 278 -10.19 8.91 -10.41
C ILE A 278 -8.84 8.69 -9.74
N VAL A 279 -8.14 7.63 -10.14
CA VAL A 279 -6.83 7.25 -9.57
C VAL A 279 -5.85 7.02 -10.70
N GLU A 280 -4.59 7.43 -10.52
CA GLU A 280 -3.57 7.15 -11.52
C GLU A 280 -3.41 5.62 -11.73
N GLU A 281 -3.07 5.22 -12.94
CA GLU A 281 -2.87 3.81 -13.31
C GLU A 281 -1.75 3.14 -12.50
N TRP A 282 -0.66 3.88 -12.29
CA TRP A 282 0.55 3.41 -11.59
C TRP A 282 1.01 4.48 -10.58
N PRO A 283 0.28 4.71 -9.48
CA PRO A 283 0.51 5.86 -8.60
C PRO A 283 1.87 5.80 -7.88
N THR A 284 2.41 4.61 -7.68
CA THR A 284 3.65 4.34 -6.92
C THR A 284 4.87 4.11 -7.81
N ARG A 285 4.69 4.07 -9.15
CA ARG A 285 5.81 3.93 -10.08
C ARG A 285 6.65 5.20 -10.13
N LEU A 286 7.97 5.05 -10.24
CA LEU A 286 8.89 6.15 -10.45
C LEU A 286 8.47 7.00 -11.67
N LYS A 287 8.42 8.32 -11.48
CA LYS A 287 8.08 9.28 -12.52
C LYS A 287 9.33 9.89 -13.16
N LEU A 288 10.41 10.00 -12.39
CA LEU A 288 11.66 10.60 -12.83
C LEU A 288 12.64 9.53 -13.34
N ARG A 289 13.43 9.92 -14.34
CA ARG A 289 14.51 9.13 -14.93
C ARG A 289 15.85 9.46 -14.25
N PRO A 290 16.83 8.54 -14.32
CA PRO A 290 18.17 8.83 -13.84
C PRO A 290 18.72 10.15 -14.41
N GLY A 291 19.37 10.94 -13.57
CA GLY A 291 19.93 12.25 -13.93
C GLY A 291 18.94 13.42 -13.90
N GLN A 292 17.63 13.17 -13.79
CA GLN A 292 16.67 14.25 -13.54
C GLN A 292 16.74 14.74 -12.09
N ARG A 293 16.51 16.04 -11.88
CA ARG A 293 16.49 16.63 -10.53
C ARG A 293 15.41 15.96 -9.68
N GLY A 294 15.82 15.36 -8.55
CA GLY A 294 14.93 14.67 -7.60
C GLY A 294 14.75 13.17 -7.87
N ALA A 295 15.31 12.62 -8.96
CA ALA A 295 15.15 11.20 -9.30
C ALA A 295 15.74 10.27 -8.23
N GLU A 296 16.91 10.61 -7.68
CA GLU A 296 17.51 9.85 -6.59
C GLU A 296 16.64 9.85 -5.32
N ASP A 297 16.06 11.00 -4.99
CA ASP A 297 15.20 11.13 -3.82
C ASP A 297 13.91 10.33 -4.01
N GLU A 298 13.27 10.42 -5.18
CA GLU A 298 12.09 9.61 -5.51
C GLU A 298 12.40 8.11 -5.39
N PHE A 299 13.50 7.67 -6.01
CA PHE A 299 13.95 6.28 -5.95
C PHE A 299 14.15 5.80 -4.52
N ARG A 300 14.92 6.54 -3.71
CA ARG A 300 15.21 6.17 -2.32
C ARG A 300 13.95 6.16 -1.45
N ASN A 301 13.04 7.11 -1.69
CA ASN A 301 11.79 7.19 -0.96
C ASN A 301 10.87 6.00 -1.27
N ASN A 302 10.74 5.60 -2.54
CA ASN A 302 9.95 4.43 -2.91
C ASN A 302 10.59 3.13 -2.40
N LEU A 303 11.91 2.99 -2.48
CA LEU A 303 12.64 1.82 -1.98
C LEU A 303 12.45 1.60 -0.46
N GLY A 304 12.38 2.69 0.31
CA GLY A 304 12.15 2.67 1.76
C GLY A 304 10.67 2.62 2.18
N SER A 305 9.74 2.56 1.23
CA SER A 305 8.30 2.53 1.50
C SER A 305 7.73 1.11 1.58
N GLY A 306 6.51 0.96 2.10
CA GLY A 306 5.76 -0.30 2.01
C GLY A 306 5.14 -0.58 0.64
N PHE A 307 5.28 0.32 -0.34
CA PHE A 307 4.77 0.09 -1.69
C PHE A 307 5.67 -0.85 -2.49
N THR A 308 5.05 -1.70 -3.29
CA THR A 308 5.77 -2.59 -4.22
C THR A 308 6.21 -1.86 -5.49
N SER A 309 5.65 -0.67 -5.75
CA SER A 309 5.75 0.08 -7.01
C SER A 309 5.13 -0.63 -8.20
N LEU A 310 4.32 -1.66 -7.93
CA LEU A 310 3.59 -2.47 -8.90
C LEU A 310 2.07 -2.36 -8.74
N GLU A 311 1.62 -1.44 -7.89
CA GLU A 311 0.21 -1.12 -7.68
C GLU A 311 -0.41 -0.63 -8.99
N ARG A 312 -1.22 -1.46 -9.65
CA ARG A 312 -1.92 -1.12 -10.89
C ARG A 312 -3.40 -0.92 -10.66
N TYR A 313 -3.88 0.31 -10.75
CA TYR A 313 -5.31 0.60 -10.71
C TYR A 313 -5.93 0.53 -12.09
N VAL A 314 -7.06 -0.15 -12.24
CA VAL A 314 -7.83 -0.20 -13.49
C VAL A 314 -9.27 0.24 -13.21
N GLU A 315 -9.79 1.13 -14.05
CA GLU A 315 -11.19 1.57 -13.99
C GLU A 315 -12.03 0.90 -15.09
N TRP A 316 -13.23 0.46 -14.71
CA TRP A 316 -14.17 -0.23 -15.60
C TRP A 316 -15.50 0.53 -15.65
N LYS A 317 -16.13 0.58 -16.83
CA LYS A 317 -17.43 1.24 -17.04
C LYS A 317 -18.35 0.37 -17.90
N ILE A 318 -19.66 0.43 -17.64
CA ILE A 318 -20.67 -0.26 -18.45
C ILE A 318 -20.68 0.33 -19.88
N VAL A 319 -20.90 -0.54 -20.88
CA VAL A 319 -20.98 -0.16 -22.30
C VAL A 319 -22.18 0.70 -22.61
#